data_AF-A0A3L6JTQ5-F1
#
_entry.id   AF-A0A3L6JTQ5-F1
#
_cell.length_a   1.000
_cell.length_b   1.000
_cell.length_c   1.000
_cell.angle_alpha   90.00
_cell.angle_beta   90.00
_cell.angle_gamma   90.00
#
_symmetry.space_group_name_H-M   'P 1'
#
loop_
_entity.id
_entity.type
_entity.pdbx_description
1 polymer ?
#
loop_
_entity_poly.entity_id
_entity_poly.type
_entity_poly.pdbx_seq_one_letter_code
_entity_poly.pdbx_strand_id
1 'polypeptide(L)'
;MIELMIILALSGIILVISALLRLRKVGKFRSLGKTIEGKFDVKGLDLSGRTEYADCFSHDWYIRHMTGTQHGRMGEWFQRQMMERTIATFLWFGVLLGCSAMLIGLLVFSSLRLLQVGALVLFFAVLLVIGSGGVNVSEQLLAALLQAKPDEYRRDDYAYVRISIRTIMTWSLFCLAVGIVFLVSAPFDTLLFDVLGTGIMLFGDAVLWGPMLRLFLVWAPLGVIYISLVVPFIFIIVPLVIYSAYRRIRYGSA
;
A
#
# COMPACT_ATOMS: atom_id res chain seq x y z
N MET A 1 10.19 17.79 21.75
CA MET A 1 11.00 16.65 22.21
C MET A 1 10.13 15.62 22.92
N ILE A 2 9.59 15.88 24.13
CA ILE A 2 8.69 14.91 24.82
C ILE A 2 7.44 14.57 23.97
N GLU A 3 6.88 15.54 23.25
CA GLU A 3 5.70 15.34 22.41
C GLU A 3 5.92 14.32 21.27
N LEU A 4 7.08 14.35 20.60
CA LEU A 4 7.38 13.44 19.50
C LEU A 4 7.58 12.01 20.02
N MET A 5 8.28 11.86 21.14
CA MET A 5 8.40 10.57 21.85
C MET A 5 7.03 9.99 22.19
N ILE A 6 6.14 10.79 22.79
CA ILE A 6 4.78 10.35 23.13
C ILE A 6 4.01 9.96 21.88
N ILE A 7 4.09 10.76 20.81
CA ILE A 7 3.37 10.48 19.56
C ILE A 7 3.91 9.22 18.89
N LEU A 8 5.23 9.01 18.81
CA LEU A 8 5.84 7.77 18.30
C LEU A 8 5.40 6.55 19.11
N ALA A 9 5.47 6.64 20.44
CA ALA A 9 5.05 5.56 21.32
C ALA A 9 3.56 5.25 21.14
N LEU A 10 2.69 6.25 21.15
CA LEU A 10 1.25 6.11 20.99
C LEU A 10 0.90 5.54 19.60
N SER A 11 1.55 6.03 18.55
CA SER A 11 1.41 5.52 17.17
C SER A 11 1.84 4.05 17.08
N GLY A 12 2.97 3.70 17.70
CA GLY A 12 3.47 2.34 17.76
C GLY A 12 2.53 1.39 18.51
N ILE A 13 2.01 1.80 19.67
CA ILE A 13 1.02 1.05 20.45
C ILE A 13 -0.25 0.81 19.61
N ILE A 14 -0.80 1.85 18.98
CA ILE A 14 -2.00 1.73 18.15
C ILE A 14 -1.78 0.73 17.00
N LEU A 15 -0.63 0.79 16.32
CA LEU A 15 -0.30 -0.13 15.24
C LEU A 15 -0.18 -1.57 15.74
N VAL A 16 0.48 -1.79 16.87
CA VAL A 16 0.63 -3.12 17.47
C VAL A 16 -0.73 -3.68 17.91
N ILE A 17 -1.54 -2.87 18.61
CA ILE A 17 -2.89 -3.30 19.04
C ILE A 17 -3.76 -3.63 17.82
N SER A 18 -3.78 -2.76 16.81
CA SER A 18 -4.54 -2.99 15.58
C SER A 18 -4.11 -4.27 14.87
N ALA A 19 -2.79 -4.48 14.73
CA ALA A 19 -2.23 -5.70 14.15
C ALA A 19 -2.60 -6.96 14.93
N LEU A 20 -2.51 -6.92 16.27
CA LEU A 20 -2.90 -8.03 17.14
C LEU A 20 -4.40 -8.35 17.04
N LEU A 21 -5.27 -7.32 16.99
CA LEU A 21 -6.70 -7.51 16.79
C LEU A 21 -7.01 -8.17 15.44
N ARG A 22 -6.35 -7.73 14.36
CA ARG A 22 -6.48 -8.36 13.03
C ARG A 22 -5.99 -9.80 13.04
N LEU A 23 -4.83 -10.09 13.65
CA LEU A 23 -4.30 -11.45 13.79
C LEU A 23 -5.22 -12.37 14.60
N ARG A 24 -5.88 -11.86 15.66
CA ARG A 24 -6.89 -12.63 16.41
C ARG A 24 -8.08 -13.01 15.53
N LYS A 25 -8.57 -12.09 14.68
CA LYS A 25 -9.66 -12.38 13.72
C LYS A 25 -9.25 -13.43 12.69
N VAL A 26 -8.00 -13.42 12.23
CA VAL A 26 -7.46 -14.43 11.29
C VAL A 26 -7.60 -15.86 11.82
N GLY A 27 -7.56 -16.08 13.14
CA GLY A 27 -7.83 -17.39 13.73
C GLY A 27 -9.21 -17.95 13.36
N LYS A 28 -10.25 -17.11 13.41
CA LYS A 28 -11.62 -17.50 13.01
C LYS A 28 -11.70 -17.80 11.51
N PHE A 29 -11.06 -16.97 10.69
CA PHE A 29 -11.02 -17.18 9.23
C PHE A 29 -10.23 -18.44 8.83
N ARG A 30 -9.17 -18.80 9.56
CA ARG A 30 -8.47 -20.07 9.35
C ARG A 30 -9.35 -21.28 9.63
N SER A 31 -10.23 -21.21 10.63
CA SER A 31 -11.20 -22.27 10.89
C SER A 31 -12.16 -22.44 9.71
N LEU A 32 -12.66 -21.34 9.14
CA LEU A 32 -13.49 -21.36 7.95
C LEU A 32 -12.78 -22.05 6.77
N GLY A 33 -11.51 -21.68 6.51
CA GLY A 33 -10.70 -22.33 5.48
C GLY A 33 -10.58 -23.85 5.70
N LYS A 34 -10.34 -24.29 6.94
CA LYS A 34 -10.29 -25.73 7.28
C LYS A 34 -11.63 -26.44 7.08
N THR A 35 -12.75 -25.77 7.38
CA THR A 35 -14.09 -26.33 7.17
C THR A 35 -14.37 -26.56 5.67
N ILE A 36 -13.97 -25.61 4.81
CA ILE A 36 -14.12 -25.74 3.36
C ILE A 36 -13.21 -26.85 2.81
N GLU A 37 -11.95 -26.90 3.26
CA GLU A 37 -10.98 -27.94 2.89
C GLU A 37 -11.40 -29.34 3.35
N GLY A 38 -12.08 -29.45 4.50
CA GLY A 38 -12.64 -30.73 4.97
C GLY A 38 -13.88 -31.19 4.21
N LYS A 39 -14.65 -30.26 3.61
CA LYS A 39 -15.87 -30.57 2.84
C LYS A 39 -15.61 -30.83 1.35
N PHE A 40 -14.57 -30.23 0.78
CA PHE A 40 -14.30 -30.28 -0.66
C PHE A 40 -12.85 -30.69 -0.94
N ASP A 41 -12.61 -31.54 -1.94
CA ASP A 41 -11.25 -31.93 -2.33
C ASP A 41 -10.52 -30.77 -3.01
N VAL A 42 -9.76 -29.99 -2.25
CA VAL A 42 -9.08 -28.76 -2.71
C VAL A 42 -7.69 -28.99 -3.32
N LYS A 43 -7.21 -30.23 -3.45
CA LYS A 43 -5.83 -30.54 -3.87
C LYS A 43 -5.48 -30.12 -5.30
N GLY A 44 -6.47 -29.97 -6.18
CA GLY A 44 -6.28 -29.59 -7.59
C GLY A 44 -6.50 -28.10 -7.90
N LEU A 45 -6.78 -27.26 -6.89
CA LEU A 45 -6.99 -25.83 -7.10
C LEU A 45 -5.66 -25.11 -7.25
N ASP A 46 -5.56 -24.24 -8.25
CA ASP A 46 -4.49 -23.26 -8.33
C ASP A 46 -4.73 -22.16 -7.28
N LEU A 47 -3.77 -22.04 -6.37
CA LEU A 47 -3.76 -21.11 -5.24
C LEU A 47 -2.80 -19.94 -5.48
N SER A 48 -2.26 -19.84 -6.71
CA SER A 48 -1.36 -18.76 -7.13
C SER A 48 -2.09 -17.42 -7.31
N GLY A 49 -3.43 -17.44 -7.40
CA GLY A 49 -4.24 -16.26 -7.70
C GLY A 49 -4.20 -15.84 -9.17
N ARG A 50 -3.79 -16.73 -10.08
CA ARG A 50 -3.80 -16.53 -11.54
C ARG A 50 -5.09 -16.98 -12.21
N THR A 51 -5.75 -17.98 -11.62
CA THR A 51 -7.03 -18.49 -12.08
C THR A 51 -8.17 -17.72 -11.44
N GLU A 52 -8.96 -17.06 -12.26
CA GLU A 52 -10.25 -16.50 -11.85
C GLU A 52 -11.27 -17.62 -11.79
N TYR A 53 -11.68 -17.99 -10.59
CA TYR A 53 -12.81 -18.88 -10.41
C TYR A 53 -14.08 -18.04 -10.45
N ALA A 54 -14.90 -18.25 -11.48
CA ALA A 54 -16.08 -17.44 -11.78
C ALA A 54 -17.36 -17.98 -11.13
N ASP A 55 -17.39 -19.26 -10.75
CA ASP A 55 -18.62 -19.95 -10.33
C ASP A 55 -18.64 -20.20 -8.82
N CYS A 56 -18.42 -19.13 -8.03
CA CYS A 56 -18.36 -19.23 -6.56
C CYS A 56 -18.92 -17.99 -5.84
N PHE A 57 -19.39 -18.18 -4.60
CA PHE A 57 -19.99 -17.11 -3.80
C PHE A 57 -19.04 -15.92 -3.64
N SER A 58 -17.74 -16.20 -3.45
CA SER A 58 -16.71 -15.18 -3.25
C SER A 58 -16.54 -14.29 -4.48
N HIS A 59 -16.64 -14.86 -5.68
CA HIS A 59 -16.55 -14.11 -6.94
C HIS A 59 -17.79 -13.24 -7.16
N ASP A 60 -18.97 -13.82 -6.96
CA ASP A 60 -20.25 -13.12 -7.03
C ASP A 60 -20.32 -11.95 -6.03
N TRP A 61 -19.90 -12.19 -4.80
CA TRP A 61 -19.82 -11.16 -3.77
C TRP A 61 -18.82 -10.08 -4.16
N TYR A 62 -17.65 -10.44 -4.67
CA TYR A 62 -16.61 -9.50 -5.10
C TYR A 62 -17.09 -8.61 -6.25
N ILE A 63 -17.73 -9.18 -7.28
CA ILE A 63 -18.33 -8.42 -8.38
C ILE A 63 -19.41 -7.49 -7.85
N ARG A 64 -20.36 -7.97 -7.02
CA ARG A 64 -21.43 -7.13 -6.47
C ARG A 64 -20.90 -6.03 -5.57
N HIS A 65 -19.83 -6.29 -4.83
CA HIS A 65 -19.20 -5.28 -3.98
C HIS A 65 -18.45 -4.23 -4.79
N MET A 66 -17.70 -4.63 -5.84
CA MET A 66 -16.99 -3.72 -6.74
C MET A 66 -17.92 -2.91 -7.65
N THR A 67 -19.02 -3.50 -8.10
CA THR A 67 -20.06 -2.82 -8.89
C THR A 67 -20.97 -1.96 -8.01
N GLY A 68 -21.20 -2.37 -6.76
CA GLY A 68 -21.98 -1.65 -5.76
C GLY A 68 -21.23 -0.47 -5.12
N THR A 69 -19.90 -0.49 -5.10
CA THR A 69 -19.11 0.74 -4.95
C THR A 69 -19.28 1.56 -6.23
N GLN A 70 -20.42 2.27 -6.30
CA GLN A 70 -20.67 3.25 -7.35
C GLN A 70 -19.41 4.10 -7.50
N HIS A 71 -18.82 4.06 -8.68
CA HIS A 71 -17.92 5.11 -9.12
C HIS A 71 -18.78 6.37 -9.10
N GLY A 72 -18.83 7.07 -7.95
CA GLY A 72 -19.75 8.19 -7.75
C GLY A 72 -19.58 9.16 -8.91
N ARG A 73 -20.68 9.73 -9.44
CA ARG A 73 -20.81 10.57 -10.68
C ARG A 73 -19.51 11.10 -11.32
N MET A 74 -18.57 11.58 -10.51
CA MET A 74 -17.18 11.87 -10.86
C MET A 74 -16.43 10.77 -11.65
N GLY A 75 -16.55 9.48 -11.29
CA GLY A 75 -15.83 8.37 -11.93
C GLY A 75 -16.38 8.00 -13.31
N GLU A 76 -17.71 7.98 -13.48
CA GLU A 76 -18.32 7.86 -14.80
C GLU A 76 -18.02 9.07 -15.69
N TRP A 77 -18.01 10.28 -15.13
CA TRP A 77 -17.59 11.48 -15.85
C TRP A 77 -16.11 11.41 -16.26
N PHE A 78 -15.25 10.90 -15.39
CA PHE A 78 -13.82 10.70 -15.66
C PHE A 78 -13.57 9.66 -16.75
N GLN A 79 -14.28 8.53 -16.72
CA GLN A 79 -14.23 7.51 -17.78
C GLN A 79 -14.71 8.06 -19.13
N ARG A 80 -15.81 8.84 -19.15
CA ARG A 80 -16.28 9.52 -20.37
C ARG A 80 -15.27 10.54 -20.90
N GLN A 81 -14.63 11.33 -20.04
CA GLN A 81 -13.60 12.31 -20.45
C GLN A 81 -12.29 11.68 -20.94
N MET A 82 -11.87 10.55 -20.36
CA MET A 82 -10.73 9.76 -20.86
C MET A 82 -11.00 9.18 -22.26
N MET A 83 -12.23 8.75 -22.53
CA MET A 83 -12.63 8.13 -23.78
C MET A 83 -12.78 9.13 -24.93
N GLU A 84 -13.23 10.36 -24.65
CA GLU A 84 -13.45 11.39 -25.68
C GLU A 84 -12.24 12.31 -25.92
N ARG A 85 -11.41 12.58 -24.91
CA ARG A 85 -10.31 13.57 -25.00
C ARG A 85 -9.07 13.17 -24.18
N THR A 86 -8.57 11.96 -24.39
CA THR A 86 -7.54 11.31 -23.57
C THR A 86 -6.31 12.19 -23.28
N ILE A 87 -5.75 12.85 -24.30
CA ILE A 87 -4.54 13.68 -24.15
C ILE A 87 -4.82 14.95 -23.34
N ALA A 88 -5.91 15.67 -23.65
CA ALA A 88 -6.25 16.91 -22.96
C ALA A 88 -6.64 16.65 -21.50
N THR A 89 -7.40 15.58 -21.26
CA THR A 89 -7.79 15.12 -19.93
C THR A 89 -6.55 14.72 -19.11
N PHE A 90 -5.62 13.96 -19.69
CA PHE A 90 -4.37 13.58 -19.00
C PHE A 90 -3.50 14.79 -18.63
N LEU A 91 -3.39 15.77 -19.53
CA LEU A 91 -2.62 17.00 -19.31
C LEU A 91 -3.27 17.89 -18.24
N TRP A 92 -4.60 18.05 -18.29
CA TRP A 92 -5.36 18.76 -17.26
C TRP A 92 -5.27 18.09 -15.89
N PHE A 93 -5.38 16.77 -15.82
CA PHE A 93 -5.21 16.03 -14.56
C PHE A 93 -3.77 16.06 -14.07
N GLY A 94 -2.78 16.01 -14.96
CA GLY A 94 -1.37 16.19 -14.59
C GLY A 94 -1.11 17.56 -13.96
N VAL A 95 -1.72 18.63 -14.50
CA VAL A 95 -1.64 19.97 -13.92
C VAL A 95 -2.44 20.09 -12.63
N LEU A 96 -3.66 19.55 -12.57
CA LEU A 96 -4.49 19.58 -11.35
C LEU A 96 -3.86 18.76 -10.21
N LEU A 97 -3.40 17.54 -10.48
CA LEU A 97 -2.70 16.69 -9.50
C LEU A 97 -1.34 17.28 -9.15
N GLY A 98 -0.60 17.84 -10.11
CA GLY A 98 0.67 18.51 -9.86
C GLY A 98 0.51 19.75 -8.98
N CYS A 99 -0.43 20.64 -9.31
CA CYS A 99 -0.74 21.84 -8.54
C CYS A 99 -1.37 21.51 -7.18
N SER A 100 -2.26 20.52 -7.08
CA SER A 100 -2.82 20.09 -5.80
C SER A 100 -1.78 19.36 -4.95
N ALA A 101 -0.87 18.57 -5.52
CA ALA A 101 0.24 17.98 -4.80
C ALA A 101 1.25 19.04 -4.33
N MET A 102 1.50 20.09 -5.13
CA MET A 102 2.29 21.24 -4.69
C MET A 102 1.57 22.06 -3.64
N LEU A 103 0.26 22.31 -3.77
CA LEU A 103 -0.52 23.07 -2.80
C LEU A 103 -0.71 22.31 -1.50
N ILE A 104 -1.01 21.02 -1.54
CA ILE A 104 -1.05 20.12 -0.38
C ILE A 104 0.35 20.01 0.20
N GLY A 105 1.38 19.85 -0.64
CA GLY A 105 2.78 19.85 -0.22
C GLY A 105 3.13 21.12 0.53
N LEU A 106 2.78 22.31 0.01
CA LEU A 106 2.98 23.62 0.62
C LEU A 106 2.10 23.86 1.84
N LEU A 107 0.84 23.42 1.83
CA LEU A 107 -0.07 23.51 2.98
C LEU A 107 0.45 22.66 4.11
N VAL A 108 0.83 21.42 3.83
CA VAL A 108 1.47 20.50 4.78
C VAL A 108 2.79 21.12 5.27
N PHE A 109 3.65 21.61 4.37
CA PHE A 109 4.95 22.21 4.76
C PHE A 109 4.80 23.49 5.60
N SER A 110 3.79 24.31 5.33
CA SER A 110 3.53 25.56 6.06
C SER A 110 2.77 25.32 7.37
N SER A 111 1.79 24.42 7.40
CA SER A 111 1.08 24.02 8.62
C SER A 111 1.96 23.21 9.58
N LEU A 112 2.96 22.49 9.05
CA LEU A 112 3.89 21.70 9.85
C LEU A 112 4.92 22.56 10.60
N ARG A 113 5.14 23.84 10.27
CA ARG A 113 6.15 24.65 10.99
C ARG A 113 5.88 24.80 12.50
N LEU A 114 4.67 24.51 12.99
CA LEU A 114 4.30 24.51 14.41
C LEU A 114 4.02 23.11 15.02
N LEU A 115 3.96 22.03 14.23
CA LEU A 115 3.57 20.65 14.66
C LEU A 115 4.45 19.58 13.97
N GLN A 116 5.77 19.83 13.95
CA GLN A 116 6.72 19.56 12.86
C GLN A 116 6.94 18.12 12.37
N VAL A 117 6.75 17.08 13.16
CA VAL A 117 7.01 15.68 12.72
C VAL A 117 5.99 14.70 13.31
N GLY A 118 5.57 14.92 14.55
CA GLY A 118 4.62 14.05 15.24
C GLY A 118 3.26 13.94 14.52
N ALA A 119 2.72 15.04 13.99
CA ALA A 119 1.46 15.00 13.24
C ALA A 119 1.55 14.11 12.00
N LEU A 120 2.68 14.14 11.31
CA LEU A 120 2.94 13.32 10.13
C LEU A 120 3.05 11.84 10.52
N VAL A 121 3.78 11.52 11.60
CA VAL A 121 3.86 10.15 12.15
C VAL A 121 2.48 9.61 12.50
N LEU A 122 1.66 10.42 13.18
CA LEU A 122 0.31 10.04 13.57
C LEU A 122 -0.59 9.84 12.35
N PHE A 123 -0.52 10.73 11.37
CA PHE A 123 -1.25 10.59 10.11
C PHE A 123 -0.89 9.29 9.37
N PHE A 124 0.41 8.98 9.24
CA PHE A 124 0.88 7.73 8.65
C PHE A 124 0.43 6.50 9.45
N ALA A 125 0.48 6.56 10.78
CA ALA A 125 0.00 5.49 11.65
C ALA A 125 -1.50 5.24 11.44
N VAL A 126 -2.32 6.30 11.35
CA VAL A 126 -3.76 6.19 11.05
C VAL A 126 -3.99 5.55 9.68
N LEU A 127 -3.26 5.97 8.64
CA LEU A 127 -3.37 5.36 7.30
C LEU A 127 -3.04 3.86 7.32
N LEU A 128 -1.99 3.47 8.04
CA LEU A 128 -1.59 2.07 8.19
C LEU A 128 -2.64 1.25 8.96
N VAL A 129 -3.25 1.83 9.99
CA VAL A 129 -4.35 1.22 10.76
C VAL A 129 -5.57 0.98 9.87
N ILE A 130 -6.01 2.00 9.12
CA ILE A 130 -7.12 1.89 8.16
C ILE A 130 -6.83 0.77 7.17
N GLY A 131 -5.55 0.59 6.78
CA GLY A 131 -5.11 -0.51 5.95
C GLY A 131 -5.32 -0.24 4.46
N SER A 132 -4.64 -1.02 3.61
CA SER A 132 -4.86 -0.91 2.17
C SER A 132 -6.27 -1.41 1.79
N GLY A 133 -6.84 -0.84 0.72
CA GLY A 133 -8.17 -1.24 0.24
C GLY A 133 -8.31 -2.76 0.05
N GLY A 134 -7.25 -3.44 -0.40
CA GLY A 134 -7.23 -4.89 -0.56
C GLY A 134 -7.40 -5.67 0.75
N VAL A 135 -6.85 -5.17 1.87
CA VAL A 135 -6.99 -5.81 3.19
C VAL A 135 -8.42 -5.66 3.71
N ASN A 136 -9.01 -4.47 3.56
CA ASN A 136 -10.38 -4.22 4.01
C ASN A 136 -11.39 -5.02 3.20
N VAL A 137 -11.23 -5.10 1.87
CA VAL A 137 -12.07 -5.95 1.01
C VAL A 137 -11.90 -7.42 1.38
N SER A 138 -10.66 -7.87 1.65
CA SER A 138 -10.39 -9.24 2.11
C SER A 138 -11.07 -9.57 3.45
N GLU A 139 -11.05 -8.63 4.41
CA GLU A 139 -11.73 -8.80 5.70
C GLU A 139 -13.25 -8.85 5.54
N GLN A 140 -13.83 -8.00 4.69
CA GLN A 140 -15.26 -7.96 4.42
C GLN A 140 -15.73 -9.23 3.68
N LEU A 141 -14.97 -9.73 2.71
CA LEU A 141 -15.26 -10.98 2.02
C LEU A 141 -15.31 -12.16 3.01
N LEU A 142 -14.30 -12.27 3.87
CA LEU A 142 -14.24 -13.33 4.88
C LEU A 142 -15.36 -13.19 5.92
N ALA A 143 -15.74 -11.97 6.29
CA ALA A 143 -16.88 -11.72 7.17
C ALA A 143 -18.21 -12.12 6.51
N ALA A 144 -18.39 -11.83 5.21
CA ALA A 144 -19.56 -12.23 4.45
C ALA A 144 -19.66 -13.76 4.33
N LEU A 145 -18.55 -14.45 4.06
CA LEU A 145 -18.51 -15.91 4.03
C LEU A 145 -18.82 -16.57 5.38
N LEU A 146 -18.43 -15.94 6.50
CA LEU A 146 -18.80 -16.41 7.85
C LEU A 146 -20.31 -16.26 8.14
N GLN A 147 -20.98 -15.30 7.49
CA GLN A 147 -22.43 -15.08 7.62
C GLN A 147 -23.25 -15.88 6.60
N ALA A 148 -22.64 -16.28 5.48
CA ALA A 148 -23.25 -17.15 4.49
C ALA A 148 -23.51 -18.54 5.04
N LYS A 149 -24.57 -19.19 4.55
CA LYS A 149 -24.93 -20.54 5.01
C LYS A 149 -23.88 -21.56 4.55
N PRO A 150 -23.62 -22.63 5.35
CA PRO A 150 -22.61 -23.64 5.02
C PRO A 150 -22.84 -24.42 3.73
N ASP A 151 -24.03 -24.30 3.16
CA ASP A 151 -24.52 -25.02 1.98
C ASP A 151 -24.29 -24.22 0.68
N GLU A 152 -24.00 -22.92 0.80
CA GLU A 152 -23.67 -22.04 -0.34
C GLU A 152 -22.18 -22.09 -0.69
N TYR A 153 -21.36 -22.73 0.14
CA TYR A 153 -19.93 -22.85 -0.09
C TYR A 153 -19.64 -23.72 -1.30
N ARG A 154 -18.70 -23.26 -2.13
CA ARG A 154 -18.16 -24.05 -3.23
C ARG A 154 -16.68 -24.28 -3.05
N ARG A 155 -16.18 -25.31 -3.75
CA ARG A 155 -14.75 -25.68 -3.78
C ARG A 155 -13.84 -24.48 -4.08
N ASP A 156 -14.26 -23.65 -5.01
CA ASP A 156 -13.50 -22.53 -5.53
C ASP A 156 -13.38 -21.35 -4.54
N ASP A 157 -14.29 -21.25 -3.57
CA ASP A 157 -14.21 -20.22 -2.50
C ASP A 157 -12.97 -20.39 -1.63
N TYR A 158 -12.41 -21.61 -1.56
CA TYR A 158 -11.19 -21.88 -0.81
C TYR A 158 -10.00 -21.04 -1.29
N ALA A 159 -9.87 -20.84 -2.61
CA ALA A 159 -8.79 -20.04 -3.16
C ALA A 159 -8.87 -18.58 -2.69
N TYR A 160 -10.06 -17.99 -2.75
CA TYR A 160 -10.32 -16.63 -2.27
C TYR A 160 -10.10 -16.49 -0.76
N VAL A 161 -10.54 -17.47 0.03
CA VAL A 161 -10.33 -17.50 1.49
C VAL A 161 -8.83 -17.53 1.81
N ARG A 162 -8.06 -18.42 1.15
CA ARG A 162 -6.62 -18.57 1.40
C ARG A 162 -5.84 -17.30 1.03
N ILE A 163 -6.15 -16.71 -0.13
CA ILE A 163 -5.52 -15.46 -0.58
C ILE A 163 -5.85 -14.31 0.38
N SER A 164 -7.11 -14.18 0.79
CA SER A 164 -7.57 -13.15 1.71
C SER A 164 -6.89 -13.26 3.08
N ILE A 165 -6.84 -14.47 3.65
CA ILE A 165 -6.13 -14.74 4.91
C ILE A 165 -4.65 -14.37 4.81
N ARG A 166 -3.97 -14.79 3.74
CA ARG A 166 -2.55 -14.48 3.54
C ARG A 166 -2.32 -12.97 3.42
N THR A 167 -3.21 -12.26 2.74
CA THR A 167 -3.13 -10.80 2.55
C THR A 167 -3.29 -10.07 3.87
N ILE A 168 -4.32 -10.40 4.66
CA ILE A 168 -4.54 -9.83 6.01
C ILE A 168 -3.36 -10.14 6.93
N MET A 169 -2.85 -11.37 6.90
CA MET A 169 -1.72 -11.78 7.74
C MET A 169 -0.44 -11.03 7.39
N THR A 170 -0.13 -10.90 6.09
CA THR A 170 1.08 -10.19 5.63
C THR A 170 1.01 -8.71 5.99
N TRP A 171 -0.16 -8.08 5.80
CA TRP A 171 -0.36 -6.68 6.19
C TRP A 171 -0.27 -6.48 7.70
N SER A 172 -0.88 -7.37 8.48
CA SER A 172 -0.84 -7.30 9.95
C SER A 172 0.59 -7.47 10.46
N LEU A 173 1.38 -8.37 9.86
CA LEU A 173 2.79 -8.55 10.20
C LEU A 173 3.61 -7.27 9.87
N PHE A 174 3.33 -6.65 8.72
CA PHE A 174 3.95 -5.37 8.34
C PHE A 174 3.61 -4.25 9.34
N CYS A 175 2.32 -4.08 9.69
CA CYS A 175 1.91 -3.10 10.70
C CYS A 175 2.55 -3.37 12.06
N LEU A 176 2.69 -4.63 12.45
CA LEU A 176 3.34 -5.03 13.70
C LEU A 176 4.83 -4.67 13.68
N ALA A 177 5.54 -4.97 12.58
CA ALA A 177 6.95 -4.62 12.42
C ALA A 177 7.16 -3.10 12.49
N VAL A 178 6.36 -2.31 11.76
CA VAL A 178 6.41 -0.84 11.80
C VAL A 178 6.09 -0.32 13.19
N GLY A 179 5.08 -0.88 13.86
CA GLY A 179 4.71 -0.50 15.23
C GLY A 179 5.82 -0.77 16.24
N ILE A 180 6.52 -1.90 16.13
CA ILE A 180 7.70 -2.21 16.96
C ILE A 180 8.83 -1.22 16.69
N VAL A 181 9.11 -0.90 15.42
CA VAL A 181 10.14 0.09 15.07
C VAL A 181 9.81 1.44 15.70
N PHE A 182 8.55 1.88 15.68
CA PHE A 182 8.13 3.13 16.31
C PHE A 182 8.30 3.11 17.83
N LEU A 183 7.96 2.00 18.49
CA LEU A 183 8.15 1.82 19.93
C LEU A 183 9.62 1.83 20.35
N VAL A 184 10.48 1.10 19.62
CA VAL A 184 11.93 1.04 19.89
C VAL A 184 12.59 2.40 19.64
N SER A 185 12.07 3.16 18.66
CA SER A 185 12.63 4.46 18.28
C SER A 185 12.10 5.62 19.11
N ALA A 186 10.96 5.46 19.78
CA ALA A 186 10.36 6.47 20.65
C ALA A 186 11.36 7.09 21.67
N PRO A 187 12.16 6.31 22.44
CA PRO A 187 13.11 6.89 23.41
C PRO A 187 14.25 7.68 22.76
N PHE A 188 14.47 7.55 21.45
CA PHE A 188 15.54 8.23 20.72
C PHE A 188 15.07 9.52 20.01
N ASP A 189 13.86 10.01 20.32
CA ASP A 189 13.26 11.27 19.84
C ASP A 189 13.37 11.45 18.31
N THR A 190 14.25 12.34 17.84
CA THR A 190 14.42 12.65 16.41
C THR A 190 15.40 11.73 15.71
N LEU A 191 16.17 10.91 16.43
CA LEU A 191 17.31 10.16 15.87
C LEU A 191 16.91 9.24 14.71
N LEU A 192 15.73 8.62 14.75
CA LEU A 192 15.22 7.83 13.62
C LEU A 192 15.01 8.70 12.37
N PHE A 193 14.43 9.89 12.53
CA PHE A 193 14.19 10.83 11.45
C PHE A 193 15.48 11.49 10.97
N ASP A 194 16.42 11.77 11.87
CA ASP A 194 17.73 12.33 11.54
C ASP A 194 18.57 11.30 10.77
N VAL A 195 18.54 10.02 11.17
CA VAL A 195 19.23 8.94 10.45
C VAL A 195 18.59 8.71 9.08
N LEU A 196 17.26 8.67 8.99
CA LEU A 196 16.56 8.56 7.71
C LEU A 196 16.84 9.77 6.81
N GLY A 197 16.77 10.98 7.36
CA GLY A 197 17.03 12.23 6.66
C GLY A 197 18.47 12.30 6.16
N THR A 198 19.43 11.93 7.01
CA THR A 198 20.86 11.84 6.65
C THR A 198 21.07 10.78 5.58
N GLY A 199 20.41 9.62 5.67
CA GLY A 199 20.47 8.58 4.67
C GLY A 199 19.93 9.05 3.31
N ILE A 200 18.78 9.73 3.30
CA ILE A 200 18.18 10.31 2.08
C ILE A 200 19.09 11.41 1.51
N MET A 201 19.68 12.26 2.36
CA MET A 201 20.62 13.29 1.92
C MET A 201 21.89 12.68 1.33
N LEU A 202 22.52 11.71 2.00
CA LEU A 202 23.72 11.03 1.51
C LEU A 202 23.45 10.28 0.21
N PHE A 203 22.32 9.59 0.11
CA PHE A 203 21.90 8.94 -1.13
C PHE A 203 21.67 9.97 -2.24
N GLY A 204 20.90 11.02 -1.94
CA GLY A 204 20.62 12.11 -2.88
C GLY A 204 21.91 12.78 -3.35
N ASP A 205 22.86 13.04 -2.46
CA ASP A 205 24.14 13.65 -2.81
C ASP A 205 25.02 12.68 -3.61
N ALA A 206 25.20 11.45 -3.15
CA ALA A 206 26.05 10.47 -3.84
C ALA A 206 25.53 10.08 -5.22
N VAL A 207 24.20 10.04 -5.41
CA VAL A 207 23.55 9.46 -6.60
C VAL A 207 22.90 10.51 -7.49
N LEU A 208 22.38 11.61 -6.96
CA LEU A 208 21.70 12.64 -7.76
C LEU A 208 22.54 13.91 -7.86
N TRP A 209 22.69 14.64 -6.75
CA TRP A 209 23.21 16.01 -6.74
C TRP A 209 24.71 16.09 -6.98
N GLY A 210 25.50 15.28 -6.30
CA GLY A 210 26.96 15.29 -6.40
C GLY A 210 27.46 15.01 -7.83
N PRO A 211 27.04 13.91 -8.48
CA PRO A 211 27.40 13.65 -9.87
C PRO A 211 26.88 14.73 -10.83
N MET A 212 25.65 15.21 -10.64
CA MET A 212 25.05 16.27 -11.45
C MET A 212 25.88 17.55 -11.38
N LEU A 213 26.24 18.02 -10.18
CA LEU A 213 27.01 19.24 -9.96
C LEU A 213 28.43 19.11 -10.54
N ARG A 214 29.07 17.95 -10.40
CA ARG A 214 30.38 17.68 -11.03
C ARG A 214 30.30 17.75 -12.56
N LEU A 215 29.24 17.21 -13.16
CA LEU A 215 29.02 17.29 -14.60
C LEU A 215 28.68 18.71 -15.06
N PHE A 216 27.94 19.48 -14.26
CA PHE A 216 27.65 20.90 -14.53
C PHE A 216 28.93 21.75 -14.63
N LEU A 217 29.92 21.47 -13.78
CA LEU A 217 31.21 22.17 -13.81
C LEU A 217 32.02 21.89 -15.08
N VAL A 218 31.84 20.73 -15.71
CA VAL A 218 32.51 20.37 -16.98
C VAL A 218 31.73 20.93 -18.16
N TRP A 219 30.43 20.63 -18.24
CA TRP A 219 29.54 21.14 -19.28
C TRP A 219 28.09 21.04 -18.83
N ALA A 220 27.43 22.19 -18.67
CA ALA A 220 26.09 22.25 -18.08
C ALA A 220 25.04 21.32 -18.71
N PRO A 221 24.99 21.14 -20.05
CA PRO A 221 24.07 20.19 -20.68
C PRO A 221 24.25 18.73 -20.21
N LEU A 222 25.46 18.28 -19.84
CA LEU A 222 25.66 16.93 -19.33
C LEU A 222 25.00 16.72 -17.97
N GLY A 223 25.04 17.72 -17.09
CA GLY A 223 24.34 17.67 -15.79
C GLY A 223 22.83 17.53 -15.97
N VAL A 224 22.26 18.27 -16.94
CA VAL A 224 20.82 18.18 -17.29
C VAL A 224 20.49 16.80 -17.86
N ILE A 225 21.26 16.30 -18.83
CA ILE A 225 21.04 14.97 -19.42
C ILE A 225 21.13 13.88 -18.34
N TYR A 226 22.11 13.98 -17.45
CA TYR A 226 22.30 13.05 -16.35
C TYR A 226 21.06 12.98 -15.45
N ILE A 227 20.59 14.12 -14.93
CA ILE A 227 19.45 14.11 -14.00
C ILE A 227 18.16 13.67 -14.71
N SER A 228 17.97 14.05 -15.98
CA SER A 228 16.84 13.62 -16.80
C SER A 228 16.81 12.11 -17.08
N LEU A 229 17.96 11.43 -17.06
CA LEU A 229 18.02 9.97 -17.21
C LEU A 229 17.97 9.24 -15.87
N VAL A 230 18.71 9.72 -14.87
CA VAL A 230 18.91 9.02 -13.59
C VAL A 230 17.67 9.11 -12.70
N VAL A 231 16.96 10.24 -12.67
CA VAL A 231 15.73 10.37 -11.88
C VAL A 231 14.66 9.37 -12.32
N PRO A 232 14.23 9.28 -13.60
CA PRO A 232 13.27 8.26 -14.00
C PRO A 232 13.83 6.85 -13.87
N PHE A 233 15.15 6.65 -14.05
CA PHE A 233 15.73 5.33 -13.82
C PHE A 233 15.56 4.86 -12.36
N ILE A 234 15.86 5.71 -11.39
CA ILE A 234 15.77 5.38 -9.97
C ILE A 234 14.33 5.32 -9.47
N PHE A 235 13.46 6.25 -9.88
CA PHE A 235 12.12 6.36 -9.31
C PHE A 235 11.04 5.63 -10.12
N ILE A 236 11.33 5.25 -11.37
CA ILE A 236 10.39 4.51 -12.22
C ILE A 236 10.94 3.14 -12.54
N ILE A 237 12.10 3.06 -13.19
CA ILE A 237 12.61 1.78 -13.72
C ILE A 237 12.98 0.82 -12.59
N VAL A 238 13.74 1.26 -11.59
CA VAL A 238 14.16 0.41 -10.47
C VAL A 238 12.96 -0.14 -9.67
N PRO A 239 11.98 0.67 -9.24
CA PRO A 239 10.77 0.17 -8.58
C PRO A 239 9.98 -0.81 -9.45
N LEU A 240 9.89 -0.55 -10.75
CA LEU A 240 9.14 -1.40 -11.69
C LEU A 240 9.86 -2.74 -11.90
N VAL A 241 11.19 -2.74 -11.96
CA VAL A 241 12.03 -3.95 -11.99
C VAL A 241 11.91 -4.72 -10.69
N ILE A 242 12.03 -4.07 -9.53
CA ILE A 242 11.86 -4.70 -8.21
C ILE A 242 10.46 -5.28 -8.08
N TYR A 243 9.42 -4.54 -8.50
CA TYR A 243 8.05 -5.02 -8.51
C TYR A 243 7.88 -6.23 -9.43
N SER A 244 8.47 -6.20 -10.63
CA SER A 244 8.43 -7.33 -11.58
C SER A 244 9.17 -8.56 -11.04
N ALA A 245 10.30 -8.37 -10.37
CA ALA A 245 11.09 -9.43 -9.76
C ALA A 245 10.36 -10.01 -8.53
N TYR A 246 9.82 -9.15 -7.66
CA TYR A 246 8.96 -9.54 -6.56
C TYR A 246 7.73 -10.32 -7.06
N ARG A 247 7.11 -9.87 -8.16
CA ARG A 247 6.02 -10.59 -8.81
C ARG A 247 6.49 -11.96 -9.33
N ARG A 248 7.65 -12.07 -9.97
CA ARG A 248 8.20 -13.37 -10.40
C ARG A 248 8.46 -14.32 -9.23
N ILE A 249 9.03 -13.82 -8.13
CA ILE A 249 9.31 -14.62 -6.93
C ILE A 249 8.00 -15.04 -6.25
N ARG A 250 7.02 -14.14 -6.18
CA ARG A 250 5.72 -14.39 -5.50
C ARG A 250 4.78 -15.27 -6.31
N TYR A 251 4.87 -15.24 -7.64
CA TYR A 251 3.93 -15.94 -8.53
C TYR A 251 4.56 -17.05 -9.38
N GLY A 252 5.88 -17.27 -9.34
CA GLY A 252 6.59 -18.26 -10.17
C GLY A 252 6.80 -17.78 -11.61
N SER A 253 7.93 -18.16 -12.22
CA SER A 253 8.20 -17.91 -13.64
C SER A 253 7.11 -18.54 -14.52
N ALA A 254 6.65 -17.79 -15.51
CA ALA A 254 5.98 -18.37 -16.67
C ALA A 254 6.92 -19.39 -17.35
#